data_AF-A0A538LTG3-F1
#
_entry.id   AF-A0A538LTG3-F1
#
_cell.length_a   1.000
_cell.length_b   1.000
_cell.length_c   1.000
_cell.angle_alpha   90.00
_cell.angle_beta   90.00
_cell.angle_gamma   90.00
#
_symmetry.space_group_name_H-M   'P 1'
#
loop_
_entity.id
_entity.type
_entity.pdbx_description
1 polymer ?
#
loop_
_entity_poly.entity_id
_entity_poly.type
_entity_poly.pdbx_seq_one_letter_code
_entity_poly.pdbx_strand_id
1 'polypeptide(L)'
;MTPRVRIVAYGSAAALVVAGGACAAFVGGVTGEVLTVVLLSAGLAGALLLVFLEVGLGEERDLARDEERRRRRRREGTVEAGRRPWLRRWRRRPD
;
A
#
# COMPACT_ATOMS: atom_id res chain seq x y z
N MET A 1 2.33 2.30 6.36
CA MET A 1 3.00 1.37 7.31
C MET A 1 4.47 1.67 7.39
N THR A 2 5.04 1.62 8.59
CA THR A 2 6.50 1.70 8.80
C THR A 2 7.14 0.34 8.49
N PRO A 3 8.44 0.29 8.14
CA PRO A 3 9.13 -0.96 7.79
C PRO A 3 9.03 -2.04 8.89
N ARG A 4 9.06 -1.60 10.15
CA ARG A 4 8.99 -2.48 11.33
C ARG A 4 7.66 -3.25 11.41
N VAL A 5 6.54 -2.59 11.10
CA VAL A 5 5.21 -3.23 11.15
C VAL A 5 5.06 -4.29 10.06
N ARG A 6 5.59 -4.03 8.86
CA ARG A 6 5.62 -5.03 7.78
C ARG A 6 6.39 -6.28 8.21
N ILE A 7 7.59 -6.11 8.76
CA ILE A 7 8.44 -7.23 9.20
C ILE A 7 7.73 -8.11 10.23
N VAL A 8 7.08 -7.50 11.23
CA VAL A 8 6.35 -8.24 12.27
C VAL A 8 5.13 -8.98 11.69
N ALA A 9 4.39 -8.35 10.78
CA ALA A 9 3.20 -8.94 10.18
C ALA A 9 3.55 -10.12 9.25
N TYR A 10 4.50 -9.95 8.33
CA TYR A 10 4.95 -11.04 7.47
C TYR A 10 5.66 -12.15 8.27
N GLY A 11 6.45 -11.77 9.29
CA GLY A 11 7.12 -12.72 10.17
C GLY A 11 6.14 -13.58 10.98
N SER A 12 5.07 -12.99 11.51
CA SER A 12 4.03 -13.74 12.24
C SER A 12 3.22 -14.65 11.32
N ALA A 13 2.89 -14.21 10.11
CA ALA A 13 2.23 -15.06 9.12
C ALA A 13 3.10 -16.28 8.75
N ALA A 14 4.39 -16.07 8.49
CA ALA A 14 5.34 -17.16 8.22
C ALA A 14 5.49 -18.09 9.43
N ALA A 15 5.58 -17.54 10.64
CA ALA A 15 5.67 -18.33 11.88
C ALA A 15 4.43 -19.23 12.08
N LEU A 16 3.22 -18.74 11.78
CA LEU A 16 1.99 -19.53 11.85
C LEU A 16 2.00 -20.72 10.87
N VAL A 17 2.48 -20.52 9.64
CA VAL A 17 2.60 -21.60 8.65
C VAL A 17 3.60 -22.67 9.12
N VAL A 18 4.77 -22.25 9.63
CA VAL A 18 5.80 -23.17 10.14
C VAL A 18 5.30 -23.92 11.38
N ALA A 19 4.62 -23.24 12.30
CA ALA A 19 4.01 -23.86 13.47
C ALA A 19 2.94 -24.89 13.08
N GLY A 20 2.13 -24.60 12.05
CA GLY A 20 1.16 -25.54 11.49
C GLY A 20 1.80 -26.81 10.94
N GLY A 21 2.85 -26.65 10.12
CA GLY A 21 3.61 -27.80 9.61
C GLY A 21 4.29 -28.62 10.71
N ALA A 22 4.79 -27.97 11.76
CA ALA A 22 5.37 -28.66 12.90
C ALA A 22 4.31 -29.46 13.68
N CYS A 23 3.09 -28.95 13.83
CA CYS A 23 2.02 -29.67 14.52
C CYS A 23 1.62 -30.96 13.78
N ALA A 24 1.67 -30.98 12.46
CA ALA A 24 1.45 -32.19 11.65
C ALA A 24 2.50 -33.28 11.95
N ALA A 25 3.73 -32.88 12.28
CA ALA A 25 4.85 -33.79 12.51
C ALA A 25 4.91 -34.31 13.96
N PHE A 26 4.44 -33.52 14.93
CA PHE A 26 4.58 -33.84 16.37
C PHE A 26 3.29 -34.30 17.05
N VAL A 27 2.12 -34.00 16.50
CA VAL A 27 0.82 -34.34 17.12
C VAL A 27 0.09 -35.33 16.23
N GLY A 28 0.01 -36.59 16.67
CA GLY A 28 -0.74 -37.63 15.97
C GLY A 28 -2.25 -37.55 16.23
N GLY A 29 -3.04 -37.98 15.24
CA GLY A 29 -4.50 -38.07 15.33
C GLY A 29 -5.25 -36.80 14.90
N VAL A 30 -6.58 -36.84 15.04
CA VAL A 30 -7.50 -35.79 14.54
C VAL A 30 -7.15 -34.40 15.07
N THR A 31 -6.67 -34.30 16.32
CA THR A 31 -6.26 -33.01 16.91
C THR A 31 -5.09 -32.37 16.16
N GLY A 32 -4.10 -33.17 15.74
CA GLY A 32 -2.95 -32.68 14.97
C GLY A 32 -3.35 -32.23 13.56
N GLU A 33 -4.25 -32.97 12.93
CA GLU A 33 -4.81 -32.61 11.61
C GLU A 33 -5.58 -31.27 11.68
N VAL A 34 -6.47 -31.12 12.67
CA VAL A 34 -7.20 -29.86 12.87
C VAL A 34 -6.26 -28.69 13.16
N LEU A 35 -5.26 -28.88 14.03
CA LEU A 35 -4.28 -27.83 14.33
C LEU A 35 -3.51 -27.42 13.07
N THR A 36 -3.06 -28.41 12.29
CA THR A 36 -2.34 -28.18 11.04
C THR A 36 -3.17 -27.36 10.09
N VAL A 37 -4.43 -27.76 9.84
CA VAL A 37 -5.32 -27.05 8.93
C VAL A 37 -5.57 -25.63 9.41
N VAL A 38 -5.88 -25.43 10.69
CA VAL A 38 -6.15 -24.08 11.24
C VAL A 38 -4.92 -23.18 11.12
N LEU A 39 -3.75 -23.65 11.52
CA LEU A 39 -2.50 -22.89 11.49
C LEU A 39 -2.05 -22.56 10.06
N LEU A 40 -2.10 -23.54 9.15
CA LEU A 40 -1.77 -23.32 7.73
C LEU A 40 -2.75 -22.34 7.08
N SER A 41 -4.05 -22.53 7.31
CA SER A 41 -5.09 -21.68 6.71
C SER A 41 -4.99 -20.26 7.25
N ALA A 42 -4.84 -20.08 8.55
CA ALA A 42 -4.70 -18.76 9.17
C ALA A 42 -3.42 -18.05 8.72
N GLY A 43 -2.29 -18.76 8.66
CA GLY A 43 -1.03 -18.22 8.16
C GLY A 43 -1.10 -17.82 6.69
N LEU A 44 -1.66 -18.68 5.84
CA LEU A 44 -1.78 -18.43 4.40
C LEU A 44 -2.78 -17.31 4.10
N ALA A 45 -3.97 -17.35 4.70
CA ALA A 45 -4.98 -16.30 4.55
C ALA A 45 -4.47 -14.97 5.08
N GLY A 46 -3.80 -14.97 6.25
CA GLY A 46 -3.15 -13.79 6.81
C GLY A 46 -2.10 -13.21 5.87
N ALA A 47 -1.24 -14.06 5.28
CA ALA A 47 -0.24 -13.63 4.31
C ALA A 47 -0.88 -13.00 3.07
N LEU A 48 -1.91 -13.62 2.49
CA LEU A 48 -2.62 -13.08 1.33
C LEU A 48 -3.31 -11.74 1.65
N LEU A 49 -3.99 -11.64 2.78
CA LEU A 49 -4.61 -10.40 3.24
C LEU A 49 -3.58 -9.28 3.42
N LEU A 50 -2.38 -9.59 3.93
CA LEU A 50 -1.30 -8.63 4.06
C LEU A 50 -0.78 -8.15 2.71
N VAL A 51 -0.63 -9.05 1.73
CA VAL A 51 -0.25 -8.68 0.36
C VAL A 51 -1.28 -7.72 -0.24
N PHE A 52 -2.57 -8.06 -0.15
CA PHE A 52 -3.63 -7.18 -0.63
C PHE A 52 -3.69 -5.85 0.10
N LEU A 53 -3.49 -5.85 1.41
CA LEU A 53 -3.42 -4.62 2.21
C LEU A 53 -2.26 -3.73 1.76
N GLU A 54 -1.11 -4.33 1.46
CA GLU A 54 0.07 -3.58 1.03
C GLU A 54 -0.11 -2.97 -0.36
N VAL A 55 -0.70 -3.73 -1.29
CA VAL A 55 -1.04 -3.24 -2.64
C VAL A 55 -2.11 -2.14 -2.55
N GLY A 56 -3.21 -2.39 -1.83
CA GLY A 56 -4.32 -1.43 -1.71
C GLY A 56 -3.91 -0.12 -1.03
N LEU A 57 -3.19 -0.19 0.10
CA LEU A 57 -2.67 1.00 0.76
C LEU A 57 -1.53 1.68 0.00
N GLY A 58 -0.88 0.97 -0.93
CA GLY A 58 0.12 1.52 -1.84
C GLY A 58 -0.54 2.40 -2.90
N GLU A 59 -1.55 1.85 -3.55
CA GLU A 59 -2.31 2.52 -4.61
C GLU A 59 -2.98 3.80 -4.10
N GLU A 60 -3.60 3.76 -2.92
CA GLU A 60 -4.25 4.93 -2.33
C GLU A 60 -3.24 6.03 -1.92
N ARG A 61 -2.04 5.65 -1.48
CA ARG A 61 -0.96 6.59 -1.19
C ARG A 61 -0.41 7.26 -2.44
N ASP A 62 -0.32 6.52 -3.54
CA ASP A 62 0.16 7.06 -4.80
C ASP A 62 -0.89 7.98 -5.43
N LEU A 63 -2.18 7.65 -5.29
CA LEU A 63 -3.28 8.54 -5.66
C LEU A 63 -3.24 9.86 -4.88
N ALA A 64 -3.03 9.79 -3.56
CA ALA A 64 -2.89 10.97 -2.71
C ALA A 64 -1.69 11.85 -3.13
N ARG A 65 -0.55 11.25 -3.46
CA ARG A 65 0.63 11.97 -3.99
C ARG A 65 0.35 12.63 -5.33
N ASP A 66 -0.35 11.96 -6.22
CA ASP A 66 -0.69 12.50 -7.53
C ASP A 66 -1.69 13.67 -7.42
N GLU A 67 -2.67 13.59 -6.52
CA GLU A 67 -3.52 14.72 -6.19
C GLU A 67 -2.73 15.90 -5.64
N GLU A 68 -1.79 15.66 -4.72
CA GLU A 68 -0.97 16.70 -4.14
C GLU A 68 -0.07 17.38 -5.19
N ARG A 69 0.52 16.59 -6.09
CA ARG A 69 1.26 17.10 -7.27
C ARG A 69 0.35 17.94 -8.18
N ARG A 70 -0.88 17.50 -8.45
CA ARG A 70 -1.85 18.26 -9.25
C ARG A 70 -2.26 19.57 -8.55
N ARG A 71 -2.51 19.54 -7.24
CA ARG A 71 -2.82 20.73 -6.43
C ARG A 71 -1.65 21.72 -6.45
N ARG A 72 -0.41 21.24 -6.30
CA ARG A 72 0.81 22.06 -6.39
C ARG A 72 0.95 22.73 -7.75
N ARG A 73 0.79 21.97 -8.85
CA ARG A 73 0.78 22.53 -10.22
C ARG A 73 -0.33 23.55 -10.44
N ARG A 74 -1.54 23.32 -9.91
CA ARG A 74 -2.63 24.31 -9.98
C ARG A 74 -2.28 25.60 -9.25
N ARG A 75 -1.72 25.50 -8.03
CA ARG A 75 -1.26 26.67 -7.27
C ARG A 75 -0.17 27.45 -8.01
N GLU A 76 0.84 26.76 -8.53
CA GLU A 76 1.92 27.37 -9.32
C GLU A 76 1.39 28.01 -10.62
N GLY A 77 0.51 27.32 -11.35
CA GLY A 77 -0.13 27.84 -12.57
C GLY A 77 -1.03 29.05 -12.32
N THR A 78 -1.73 29.12 -11.18
CA THR A 78 -2.49 30.34 -10.78
C THR A 78 -1.57 31.51 -10.43
N VAL A 79 -0.39 31.26 -9.85
CA VAL A 79 0.59 32.31 -9.55
C VAL A 79 1.24 32.84 -10.84
N GLU A 80 1.51 31.97 -11.82
CA GLU A 80 1.98 32.39 -13.15
C GLU A 80 0.89 33.11 -13.97
N ALA A 81 -0.36 32.66 -13.89
CA ALA A 81 -1.49 33.33 -14.53
C ALA A 81 -1.73 34.74 -13.95
N GLY A 82 -1.55 34.93 -12.64
CA GLY A 82 -1.61 36.23 -11.98
C GLY A 82 -0.45 37.18 -12.32
N ARG A 83 0.73 36.66 -12.69
CA ARG A 83 1.89 37.47 -13.12
C ARG A 83 1.90 37.83 -14.61
N ARG A 84 1.06 37.21 -15.45
CA ARG A 84 1.01 37.43 -16.91
C ARG A 84 -0.19 38.20 -17.51
N PRO A 85 -1.00 39.03 -16.82
CA PRO A 85 -2.02 39.84 -17.51
C PRO A 85 -1.42 40.90 -18.46
N TRP A 86 -0.24 41.43 -18.13
CA TRP A 86 0.21 42.72 -18.66
C TRP A 86 1.06 42.62 -19.95
N LEU A 87 1.72 41.49 -20.18
CA LEU A 87 2.67 41.33 -21.30
C LEU A 87 2.02 40.92 -22.63
N ARG A 88 0.77 40.45 -22.63
CA ARG A 88 0.04 40.12 -23.88
C ARG A 88 -0.71 41.29 -24.49
N ARG A 89 -0.93 42.38 -23.73
CA ARG A 89 -1.69 43.55 -24.21
C ARG A 89 -0.88 44.48 -25.12
N TRP A 90 0.44 44.31 -25.19
CA TRP A 90 1.35 45.16 -25.97
C TRP A 90 1.63 44.67 -27.41
N ARG A 91 1.02 43.55 -27.85
CA ARG A 91 1.31 42.96 -29.18
C ARG A 91 0.13 42.99 -30.14
N ARG A 92 -0.72 44.01 -30.04
CA ARG A 92 -1.75 44.32 -31.04
C ARG A 92 -1.98 45.83 -31.15
N ARG A 93 -1.22 46.48 -32.03
CA ARG A 93 -1.66 47.54 -32.97
C ARG A 93 -0.47 48.08 -33.80
N PRO A 94 -0.71 48.71 -34.97
CA PRO A 94 -0.57 48.06 -36.28
C PRO A 94 0.38 48.80 -37.23
N ASP A 95 0.77 48.14 -38.33
CA ASP A 95 1.18 48.76 -39.59
C ASP A 95 0.28 48.23 -40.72
#